data_AF-A0A957MTA4-F1
#
_entry.id   AF-A0A957MTA4-F1
#
_cell.length_a   1.000
_cell.length_b   1.000
_cell.length_c   1.000
_cell.angle_alpha   90.00
_cell.angle_beta   90.00
_cell.angle_gamma   90.00
#
_symmetry.space_group_name_H-M   'P 1'
#
loop_
_entity.id
_entity.type
_entity.pdbx_description
1 polymer ?
#
loop_
_entity_poly.entity_id
_entity_poly.type
_entity_poly.pdbx_seq_one_letter_code
_entity_poly.pdbx_strand_id
1 'polypeptide(L)'
;SGLAFGVVLVGFGAPMTWETFFMAVFIFNISTVIGAVVALPGGLGGFEGSAVFWVVRLFGMSTATATASALVIRFCTLWLNVAIGFVSFLLWHDLLAGAENVDRKSALALEPPSQPTVD
;
A
#
# COMPACT_ATOMS: atom_id res chain seq x y z
N SER A 1 9.61 1.51 -2.36
CA SER A 1 9.49 1.04 -0.96
C SER A 1 10.81 1.08 -0.20
N GLY A 2 11.93 0.59 -0.75
CA GLY A 2 13.24 0.66 -0.06
C GLY A 2 13.69 2.07 0.33
N LEU A 3 13.50 3.07 -0.55
CA LEU A 3 13.76 4.48 -0.22
C LEU A 3 12.88 5.00 0.92
N ALA A 4 11.59 4.63 0.93
CA ALA A 4 10.67 4.98 2.01
C ALA A 4 11.10 4.35 3.35
N PHE A 5 11.59 3.11 3.33
CA PHE A 5 12.20 2.49 4.50
C PHE A 5 13.46 3.26 4.97
N GLY A 6 14.27 3.76 4.04
CA GLY A 6 15.39 4.65 4.36
C GLY A 6 14.96 5.94 5.05
N VAL A 7 13.85 6.57 4.61
CA VAL A 7 13.27 7.75 5.28
C VAL A 7 12.82 7.40 6.70
N VAL A 8 12.17 6.25 6.90
CA VAL A 8 11.77 5.79 8.23
C VAL A 8 12.99 5.60 9.13
N LEU A 9 14.05 4.95 8.64
CA LEU A 9 15.29 4.76 9.40
C LEU A 9 15.93 6.08 9.80
N VAL A 10 15.97 7.07 8.90
CA VAL A 10 16.45 8.43 9.21
C VAL A 10 15.59 9.09 10.30
N GLY A 11 14.26 8.93 10.24
CA GLY A 11 13.35 9.42 11.28
C GLY A 11 13.57 8.77 12.66
N PHE A 12 14.14 7.56 12.68
CA PHE A 12 14.51 6.83 13.91
C PHE A 12 15.97 7.05 14.34
N GLY A 13 16.71 7.96 13.69
CA GLY A 13 18.06 8.37 14.08
C GLY A 13 19.19 7.80 13.22
N ALA A 14 18.90 7.13 12.11
CA ALA A 14 19.94 6.75 11.14
C ALA A 14 20.50 8.01 10.42
N PRO A 15 21.79 8.01 10.04
CA PRO A 15 22.37 9.16 9.34
C PRO A 15 21.76 9.34 7.96
N MET A 16 21.50 10.59 7.57
CA MET A 16 20.94 10.93 6.26
C MET A 16 22.03 10.93 5.17
N THR A 17 22.49 9.74 4.80
CA THR A 17 23.52 9.53 3.77
C THR A 17 23.01 8.64 2.64
N TRP A 18 23.61 8.74 1.46
CA TRP A 18 23.27 7.85 0.34
C TRP A 18 23.49 6.37 0.67
N GLU A 19 24.49 6.07 1.49
CA GLU A 19 24.76 4.73 2.00
C GLU A 19 23.55 4.16 2.76
N THR A 20 22.95 4.95 3.67
CA THR A 20 21.74 4.55 4.41
C THR A 20 20.61 4.19 3.46
N PHE A 21 20.40 4.96 2.39
CA PHE A 21 19.34 4.68 1.41
C PHE A 21 19.62 3.40 0.61
N PHE A 22 20.86 3.17 0.16
CA PHE A 22 21.22 1.94 -0.55
C PHE A 22 21.09 0.71 0.35
N MET A 23 21.55 0.79 1.60
CA MET A 23 21.37 -0.27 2.58
C MET A 23 19.90 -0.51 2.87
N ALA A 24 19.08 0.53 3.04
CA ALA A 24 17.65 0.38 3.26
C ALA A 24 16.93 -0.32 2.09
N VAL A 25 17.32 0.00 0.85
CA VAL A 25 16.81 -0.70 -0.35
C VAL A 25 17.21 -2.17 -0.36
N PHE A 26 18.46 -2.48 -0.01
CA PHE A 26 18.92 -3.86 0.11
C PHE A 26 18.14 -4.63 1.17
N ILE A 27 18.07 -4.10 2.40
CA ILE A 27 17.35 -4.72 3.52
C ILE A 27 15.89 -4.95 3.15
N PHE A 28 15.21 -3.93 2.61
CA PHE A 28 13.81 -4.04 2.24
C PHE A 28 13.57 -5.18 1.22
N ASN A 29 14.42 -5.28 0.19
CA ASN A 29 14.26 -6.32 -0.84
C ASN A 29 14.53 -7.72 -0.28
N ILE A 30 15.64 -7.92 0.46
CA ILE A 30 15.94 -9.25 1.01
C ILE A 30 14.89 -9.69 2.03
N SER A 31 14.41 -8.77 2.86
CA SER A 31 13.33 -9.04 3.80
C SER A 31 12.00 -9.32 3.10
N THR A 32 11.75 -8.74 1.92
CA THR A 32 10.57 -9.06 1.11
C THR A 32 10.64 -10.48 0.55
N VAL A 33 11.80 -10.89 0.04
CA VAL A 33 12.03 -12.26 -0.43
C VAL A 33 11.83 -13.26 0.71
N ILE A 34 12.45 -13.01 1.87
CA ILE A 34 12.31 -13.87 3.05
C ILE A 34 10.87 -13.89 3.55
N GLY A 35 10.20 -12.73 3.61
CA GLY A 35 8.79 -12.62 3.98
C GLY A 35 7.87 -13.41 3.06
N ALA A 36 8.15 -13.42 1.76
CA ALA A 36 7.41 -14.22 0.78
C ALA A 36 7.59 -15.73 0.98
N VAL A 37 8.80 -16.17 1.36
CA VAL A 37 9.09 -17.59 1.66
C VAL A 37 8.44 -18.05 2.96
N VAL A 38 8.42 -17.19 3.99
CA VAL A 38 7.87 -17.53 5.32
C VAL A 38 6.34 -17.63 5.32
N ALA A 39 5.65 -16.97 4.36
CA ALA A 39 4.23 -17.14 4.00
C ALA A 39 3.24 -17.44 5.15
N LEU A 40 3.43 -16.81 6.32
CA LEU A 40 2.44 -16.83 7.40
C LEU A 40 1.20 -16.04 6.95
N PRO A 41 -0.03 -16.40 7.40
CA PRO A 41 -1.22 -15.60 7.11
C PRO A 41 -1.00 -14.17 7.62
N GLY A 42 -0.93 -13.20 6.70
CA GLY A 42 -0.62 -11.80 6.99
C GLY A 42 0.85 -11.36 6.79
N GLY A 43 1.77 -12.26 6.43
CA GLY A 43 3.17 -11.94 6.13
C GLY A 43 4.00 -11.44 7.32
N LEU A 44 3.45 -11.56 8.53
CA LEU A 44 4.03 -11.11 9.80
C LEU A 44 5.08 -12.12 10.28
N GLY A 45 6.32 -11.66 10.44
CA GLY A 45 7.40 -12.41 11.07
C GLY A 45 8.60 -12.63 10.17
N GLY A 46 8.38 -12.97 8.89
CA GLY A 46 9.48 -13.22 7.95
C GLY A 46 10.20 -11.93 7.52
N PHE A 47 9.43 -10.93 7.10
CA PHE A 47 9.99 -9.62 6.73
C PHE A 47 10.49 -8.88 7.96
N GLU A 48 9.67 -8.81 9.00
CA GLU A 48 9.94 -8.06 10.22
C GLU A 48 11.19 -8.61 10.92
N GLY A 49 11.29 -9.94 11.05
CA GLY A 49 12.47 -10.59 11.61
C GLY A 49 13.74 -10.32 10.80
N SER A 50 13.65 -10.45 9.47
CA SER A 50 14.78 -10.18 8.57
C SER A 50 15.20 -8.71 8.60
N ALA A 51 14.24 -7.78 8.57
CA ALA A 51 14.50 -6.35 8.57
C ALA A 51 15.13 -5.92 9.90
N VAL A 52 14.60 -6.40 11.03
CA VAL A 52 15.17 -6.15 12.35
C VAL A 52 16.60 -6.68 12.43
N PHE A 53 16.83 -7.92 11.99
CA PHE A 53 18.15 -8.53 11.98
C PHE A 53 19.17 -7.67 11.21
N TRP A 54 18.85 -7.27 9.99
CA TRP A 54 19.77 -6.48 9.17
C TRP A 54 19.95 -5.05 9.65
N VAL A 55 18.89 -4.40 10.16
CA VAL A 55 19.00 -3.04 10.70
C VAL A 55 19.88 -3.02 11.94
N VAL A 56 19.68 -3.95 12.87
CA VAL A 56 20.55 -4.08 14.05
C VAL A 56 21.98 -4.38 13.62
N ARG A 57 22.18 -5.25 12.63
CA ARG A 57 23.53 -5.66 12.22
C ARG A 57 24.30 -4.58 11.45
N LEU A 58 23.64 -3.85 10.55
CA LEU A 58 24.27 -2.88 9.65
C LEU A 58 24.32 -1.47 10.24
N PHE A 59 23.30 -1.07 11.00
CA PHE A 59 23.21 0.28 11.58
C PHE A 59 23.54 0.32 13.08
N GLY A 60 23.68 -0.84 13.75
CA GLY A 60 23.97 -0.89 15.19
C GLY A 60 22.84 -0.36 16.07
N MET A 61 21.64 -0.20 15.50
CA MET A 61 20.48 0.34 16.20
C MET A 61 19.91 -0.66 17.21
N SER A 62 19.18 -0.16 18.20
CA SER A 62 18.49 -1.02 19.17
C SER A 62 17.43 -1.88 18.48
N THR A 63 17.20 -3.09 19.00
CA THR A 63 16.15 -3.99 18.50
C THR A 63 14.77 -3.33 18.55
N ALA A 64 14.50 -2.51 19.57
CA ALA A 64 13.25 -1.78 19.71
C ALA A 64 13.05 -0.79 18.53
N THR A 65 14.08 0.00 18.22
CA THR A 65 14.05 0.96 17.12
C THR A 65 13.94 0.27 15.75
N ALA A 66 14.69 -0.81 15.55
CA ALA A 66 14.64 -1.61 14.33
C ALA A 66 13.24 -2.21 14.12
N THR A 67 12.63 -2.73 15.19
CA THR A 67 11.28 -3.31 15.15
C THR A 67 10.24 -2.24 14.85
N ALA A 68 10.33 -1.08 15.52
CA ALA A 68 9.44 0.05 15.26
C ALA A 68 9.53 0.51 13.79
N SER A 69 10.75 0.64 13.24
CA SER A 69 10.94 1.03 11.85
C SER A 69 10.34 0.04 10.85
N ALA A 70 10.49 -1.27 11.10
CA ALA A 70 9.92 -2.33 10.28
C ALA A 70 8.38 -2.34 10.34
N LEU A 71 7.80 -2.15 11.52
CA LEU A 71 6.35 -2.09 11.68
C LEU A 71 5.73 -0.84 11.04
N VAL A 72 6.37 0.32 11.18
CA VAL A 72 5.90 1.58 10.59
C VAL A 72 5.82 1.46 9.06
N ILE A 73 6.88 0.97 8.41
CA ILE A 73 6.87 0.85 6.94
C ILE A 73 5.80 -0.14 6.48
N ARG A 74 5.63 -1.26 7.19
CA ARG A 74 4.63 -2.30 6.84
C ARG A 74 3.22 -1.81 7.05
N PHE A 75 2.97 -1.06 8.12
CA PHE A 75 1.69 -0.40 8.35
C PHE A 75 1.34 0.54 7.20
N CYS A 76 2.28 1.39 6.79
CA CYS A 76 2.09 2.32 5.66
C CYS A 76 1.85 1.59 4.32
N THR A 77 2.51 0.46 4.05
CA THR A 77 2.36 -0.22 2.75
C THR A 77 1.20 -1.21 2.68
N LEU A 78 0.78 -1.78 3.81
CA LEU A 78 -0.31 -2.76 3.83
C LEU A 78 -1.63 -2.09 4.21
N TRP A 79 -1.67 -1.40 5.35
CA TRP A 79 -2.93 -0.93 5.92
C TRP A 79 -3.47 0.33 5.23
N LEU A 80 -2.61 1.18 4.67
CA LEU A 80 -3.06 2.27 3.80
C LEU A 80 -3.74 1.71 2.54
N ASN A 81 -3.15 0.69 1.91
CA ASN A 81 -3.70 0.06 0.71
C ASN A 81 -5.00 -0.71 1.00
N VAL A 82 -5.09 -1.39 2.15
CA VAL A 82 -6.33 -2.04 2.60
C VAL A 82 -7.41 -1.01 2.89
N ALA A 83 -7.09 0.11 3.55
CA ALA A 83 -8.05 1.18 3.78
C ALA A 83 -8.55 1.79 2.47
N ILE A 84 -7.66 2.06 1.51
CA ILE A 84 -8.03 2.54 0.17
C ILE A 84 -8.94 1.54 -0.54
N GLY A 85 -8.60 0.24 -0.51
CA GLY A 85 -9.43 -0.81 -1.11
C GLY A 85 -10.80 -0.94 -0.44
N PHE A 86 -10.85 -0.85 0.88
CA PHE A 86 -12.10 -0.91 1.65
C PHE A 86 -12.99 0.30 1.39
N VAL A 87 -12.42 1.52 1.34
CA VAL A 87 -13.14 2.73 0.96
C VAL A 87 -13.68 2.59 -0.46
N SER A 88 -12.88 2.12 -1.41
CA SER A 88 -13.33 1.85 -2.79
C SER A 88 -14.49 0.86 -2.83
N PHE A 89 -14.43 -0.22 -2.03
CA PHE A 89 -15.51 -1.20 -1.93
C PHE A 89 -16.80 -0.61 -1.34
N LEU A 90 -16.70 0.27 -0.35
CA LEU A 90 -17.87 0.95 0.22
C LEU A 90 -18.53 1.93 -0.77
N LEU A 91 -17.71 2.63 -1.57
CA LEU A 91 -18.19 3.57 -2.58
C LEU A 91 -18.68 2.87 -3.87
N TRP A 92 -18.50 1.56 -3.99
CA TRP A 92 -18.87 0.78 -5.16
C TRP A 92 -20.34 0.91 -5.54
N HIS A 93 -21.22 0.97 -4.54
CA HIS A 93 -22.67 1.05 -4.77
C HIS A 93 -23.08 2.39 -5.41
N ASP A 94 -22.42 3.50 -5.02
CA ASP A 94 -22.68 4.84 -5.56
C ASP A 94 -22.08 5.02 -6.96
N LEU A 95 -20.91 4.40 -7.22
CA LEU A 95 -20.22 4.46 -8.51
C LEU A 95 -20.96 3.71 -9.62
N LEU A 96 -21.51 2.53 -9.32
CA LEU A 96 -22.29 1.76 -10.29
C LEU A 96 -23.69 2.35 -10.50
N ALA A 97 -24.33 2.85 -9.45
CA ALA A 97 -25.60 3.56 -9.58
C ALA A 97 -25.45 4.80 -10.49
N GLY A 98 -24.34 5.53 -10.37
CA GLY A 98 -24.02 6.64 -11.29
C GLY A 98 -23.85 6.21 -12.75
N ALA A 99 -23.23 5.05 -13.00
CA ALA A 99 -23.03 4.53 -14.35
C ALA A 99 -24.35 4.12 -15.04
N GLU A 100 -25.28 3.48 -14.31
CA GLU A 100 -26.61 3.14 -14.84
C GLU A 100 -27.41 4.42 -15.23
N ASN A 101 -27.28 5.47 -14.43
CA ASN A 101 -27.96 6.74 -14.67
C ASN A 101 -27.42 7.48 -15.92
N VAL A 102 -26.12 7.36 -16.22
CA VAL A 102 -25.51 7.95 -17.42
C VAL A 102 -25.89 7.18 -18.68
N ASP A 103 -25.92 5.85 -18.62
CA ASP A 103 -26.34 4.98 -19.73
C ASP A 103 -27.82 5.20 -20.09
N ARG A 104 -28.71 5.23 -19.08
CA ARG A 104 -30.13 5.52 -19.25
C ARG A 104 -30.39 6.90 -19.87
N LYS A 105 -29.65 7.93 -19.43
CA LYS A 105 -29.79 9.29 -19.98
C LYS A 105 -29.33 9.37 -21.43
N SER A 106 -28.30 8.60 -21.80
CA SER A 106 -27.80 8.51 -23.17
C SER A 106 -28.76 7.76 -24.09
N ALA A 107 -29.39 6.69 -23.60
CA ALA A 107 -30.44 5.96 -24.32
C ALA A 107 -31.68 6.83 -24.60
N LEU A 108 -32.16 7.57 -23.60
CA LEU A 108 -33.31 8.49 -23.74
C LEU A 108 -33.01 9.69 -24.66
N ALA A 109 -31.76 10.09 -24.81
CA ALA A 109 -31.37 11.17 -25.72
C ALA A 109 -31.30 10.74 -27.20
N LEU A 110 -31.23 9.42 -27.46
CA LEU A 110 -31.19 8.84 -28.81
C LEU A 110 -32.57 8.40 -29.31
N GLU A 111 -33.57 8.34 -28.43
CA GLU A 111 -34.94 8.03 -28.81
C GLU A 111 -35.61 9.30 -29.37
N PRO A 112 -35.96 9.35 -30.66
CA PRO A 112 -36.68 10.50 -31.20
C PRO A 112 -38.06 10.60 -30.53
N PRO A 113 -38.54 11.81 -30.20
CA PRO A 113 -39.82 11.97 -29.51
C PRO A 113 -40.92 11.29 -30.32
N SER A 114 -41.65 10.38 -29.65
CA SER A 114 -42.79 9.69 -30.24
C SER A 114 -43.75 10.73 -30.79
N GLN A 115 -43.84 10.77 -32.13
CA GLN A 115 -44.80 11.63 -32.80
C GLN A 115 -46.19 11.18 -32.35
N PRO A 116 -47.04 12.10 -31.83
CA PRO A 116 -48.38 11.72 -31.45
C PRO A 116 -49.07 11.16 -32.68
N THR A 117 -49.55 9.92 -32.59
CA THR A 117 -50.44 9.34 -33.59
C THR A 117 -51.69 10.22 -33.59
N VAL A 118 -51.79 11.07 -34.62
CA VAL A 118 -52.97 11.89 -34.87
C VAL A 118 -54.01 10.94 -35.43
N ASP A 119 -54.94 10.54 -34.56
CA ASP A 119 -56.17 9.84 -34.92
C ASP A 119 -57.14 10.78 -35.67
#